data_AF-A0A3D2SXJ4-F1
#
_entry.id   AF-A0A3D2SXJ4-F1
#
_cell.length_a   1.000
_cell.length_b   1.000
_cell.length_c   1.000
_cell.angle_alpha   90.00
_cell.angle_beta   90.00
_cell.angle_gamma   90.00
#
_symmetry.space_group_name_H-M   'P 1'
#
loop_
_entity.id
_entity.type
_entity.pdbx_description
1 polymer ?
#
loop_
_entity_poly.entity_id
_entity_poly.type
_entity_poly.pdbx_seq_one_letter_code
_entity_poly.pdbx_strand_id
1 'polypeptide(L)'
;MPFIRSHHTPEHVDAVREIEVTGEIAELAVSGSLGAIDAVANGQVRNAFCALRPPGHHANNTGQEEGFCFYSNAAVAARYAQLRHGFEKILIVDWDYHHGN
;
A
#
# COMPACT_ATOMS: atom_id res chain seq x y z
N MET A 1 4.11 10.40 3.63
CA MET A 1 4.80 9.11 3.39
C MET A 1 5.44 9.05 1.98
N PRO A 2 6.79 9.02 1.82
CA PRO A 2 7.42 9.10 0.50
C PRO A 2 7.16 7.90 -0.41
N PHE A 3 6.92 6.72 0.17
CA PHE A 3 6.77 5.48 -0.60
C PHE A 3 5.40 5.32 -1.26
N ILE A 4 4.35 6.02 -0.81
CA ILE A 4 3.06 6.02 -1.50
C ILE A 4 3.24 6.50 -2.95
N ARG A 5 4.09 7.53 -3.14
CA ARG A 5 4.43 8.09 -4.46
C ARG A 5 5.34 7.20 -5.32
N SER A 6 5.74 6.02 -4.82
CA SER A 6 6.45 5.02 -5.65
C SER A 6 5.51 4.25 -6.58
N HIS A 7 4.20 4.33 -6.32
CA HIS A 7 3.16 3.70 -7.13
C HIS A 7 2.07 4.69 -7.55
N HIS A 8 1.72 5.63 -6.67
CA HIS A 8 0.69 6.62 -6.95
C HIS A 8 1.23 7.95 -7.46
N THR A 9 0.46 8.62 -8.33
CA THR A 9 0.82 9.96 -8.81
C THR A 9 0.74 11.00 -7.69
N PRO A 10 1.52 12.10 -7.76
CA PRO A 10 1.42 13.19 -6.80
C PRO A 10 -0.01 13.73 -6.68
N GLU A 11 -0.70 13.91 -7.80
CA GLU A 11 -2.06 14.45 -7.86
C GLU A 11 -3.05 13.54 -7.13
N HIS A 12 -2.93 12.22 -7.29
CA HIS A 12 -3.79 11.27 -6.59
C HIS A 12 -3.52 11.28 -5.08
N VAL A 13 -2.25 11.28 -4.67
CA VAL A 13 -1.87 11.33 -3.25
C VAL A 13 -2.38 12.62 -2.60
N ASP A 14 -2.24 13.74 -3.28
CA ASP A 14 -2.69 15.02 -2.75
C ASP A 14 -4.22 15.05 -2.67
N ALA A 15 -4.95 14.53 -3.65
CA ALA A 15 -6.42 14.43 -3.59
C ALA A 15 -6.92 13.51 -2.46
N VAL A 16 -6.35 12.32 -2.28
CA VAL A 16 -6.75 11.38 -1.22
C VAL A 16 -6.49 11.95 0.18
N ARG A 17 -5.42 12.73 0.36
CA ARG A 17 -5.11 13.40 1.63
C ARG A 17 -6.15 14.41 2.09
N GLU A 18 -6.79 15.09 1.14
CA GLU A 18 -7.83 16.07 1.43
C GLU A 18 -9.16 15.42 1.86
N ILE A 19 -9.29 14.09 1.75
CA ILE A 19 -10.47 13.36 2.23
C ILE A 19 -10.48 13.40 3.76
N GLU A 20 -11.44 14.14 4.31
CA GLU A 20 -11.59 14.34 5.76
C GLU A 20 -11.65 12.99 6.48
N VAL A 21 -10.87 12.87 7.57
CA VAL A 21 -10.65 11.65 8.37
C VAL A 21 -9.96 10.52 7.62
N THR A 22 -10.45 10.10 6.46
CA THR A 22 -10.02 8.85 5.81
C THR A 22 -8.65 8.95 5.16
N GLY A 23 -8.25 10.13 4.66
CA GLY A 23 -6.96 10.32 4.00
C GLY A 23 -5.76 9.94 4.89
N GLU A 24 -5.75 10.41 6.14
CA GLU A 24 -4.70 10.07 7.11
C GLU A 24 -4.72 8.58 7.48
N ILE A 25 -5.92 8.01 7.69
CA ILE A 25 -6.07 6.58 8.01
C ILE A 25 -5.59 5.69 6.86
N ALA A 26 -5.81 6.11 5.60
CA ALA A 26 -5.28 5.42 4.43
C ALA A 26 -3.75 5.42 4.39
N GLU A 27 -3.08 6.52 4.77
CA GLU A 27 -1.62 6.53 4.90
C GLU A 27 -1.14 5.59 6.02
N LEU A 28 -1.87 5.49 7.14
CA LEU A 28 -1.55 4.56 8.22
C LEU A 28 -1.71 3.09 7.77
N ALA A 29 -2.73 2.78 6.97
CA ALA A 29 -2.90 1.45 6.39
C ALA A 29 -1.67 1.05 5.55
N VAL A 30 -1.21 1.93 4.65
CA VAL A 30 0.03 1.68 3.89
C VAL A 30 1.21 1.50 4.84
N SER A 31 1.37 2.38 5.83
CA SER A 31 2.48 2.35 6.78
C SER A 31 2.57 1.02 7.54
N GLY A 32 1.43 0.45 7.93
CA GLY A 32 1.38 -0.87 8.58
C GLY A 32 1.94 -1.99 7.70
N SER A 33 1.70 -1.93 6.39
CA SER A 33 2.28 -2.89 5.44
C SER A 33 3.80 -2.72 5.29
N LEU A 34 4.31 -1.47 5.33
CA LEU A 34 5.75 -1.19 5.24
C LEU A 34 6.50 -1.74 6.47
N GLY A 35 5.94 -1.53 7.66
CA GLY A 35 6.52 -2.08 8.90
C GLY A 35 6.57 -3.61 8.90
N ALA A 36 5.58 -4.28 8.29
CA ALA A 36 5.62 -5.73 8.10
C ALA A 36 6.71 -6.17 7.12
N ILE A 37 6.92 -5.44 6.02
CA ILE A 37 8.05 -5.67 5.11
C ILE A 37 9.37 -5.52 5.86
N ASP A 38 9.56 -4.46 6.65
CA ASP A 38 10.76 -4.26 7.46
C ASP A 38 11.02 -5.43 8.42
N ALA A 39 9.99 -5.89 9.13
CA ALA A 39 10.14 -6.97 10.11
C ALA A 39 10.53 -8.31 9.44
N VAL A 40 9.94 -8.61 8.28
CA VAL A 40 10.27 -9.83 7.51
C VAL A 40 11.65 -9.71 6.87
N ALA A 41 11.95 -8.59 6.20
CA ALA A 41 13.21 -8.38 5.48
C ALA A 41 14.43 -8.39 6.41
N ASN A 42 14.29 -7.85 7.63
CA ASN A 42 15.33 -7.84 8.64
C ASN A 42 15.42 -9.15 9.45
N GLY A 43 14.61 -10.17 9.12
CA GLY A 43 14.62 -11.46 9.81
C GLY A 43 14.08 -11.45 11.24
N GLN A 44 13.35 -10.39 11.64
CA GLN A 44 12.74 -10.29 12.96
C GLN A 44 11.57 -11.27 13.10
N VAL A 45 10.84 -11.49 12.01
CA VAL A 45 9.76 -12.47 11.90
C VAL A 45 9.89 -13.26 10.59
N ARG A 46 9.34 -14.47 10.55
CA ARG A 46 9.35 -15.31 9.34
C ARG A 46 8.31 -14.86 8.30
N ASN A 47 7.17 -14.37 8.76
CA ASN A 47 6.06 -13.87 7.97
C ASN A 47 5.26 -12.87 8.81
N ALA A 48 4.38 -12.12 8.15
CA ALA A 48 3.51 -11.13 8.79
C ALA A 48 2.12 -11.15 8.16
N PHE A 49 1.11 -10.84 8.97
CA PHE A 49 -0.25 -10.56 8.53
C PHE A 49 -0.61 -9.14 8.97
N CYS A 50 -1.13 -8.34 8.05
CA CYS A 50 -1.48 -6.95 8.30
C CYS A 50 -3.01 -6.79 8.29
N ALA A 51 -3.62 -6.67 9.47
CA ALA A 51 -5.04 -6.40 9.63
C ALA A 51 -5.32 -4.90 9.41
N LEU A 52 -5.31 -4.46 8.15
CA LEU A 52 -5.36 -3.05 7.77
C LEU A 52 -6.74 -2.65 7.26
N ARG A 53 -7.11 -1.39 7.50
CA ARG A 53 -8.28 -0.75 6.89
C ARG A 53 -7.97 0.75 6.72
N PRO A 54 -8.24 1.37 5.56
CA PRO A 54 -8.92 0.85 4.37
C PRO A 54 -8.11 -0.18 3.54
N PRO A 55 -8.78 -0.99 2.67
CA PRO A 55 -8.13 -1.91 1.72
C PRO A 55 -7.41 -1.15 0.60
N GLY A 56 -6.81 -1.88 -0.37
CA GLY A 56 -5.99 -1.24 -1.39
C GLY A 56 -6.04 -1.75 -2.84
N HIS A 57 -6.52 -2.97 -3.11
CA HIS A 57 -6.26 -3.61 -4.42
C HIS A 57 -7.01 -3.01 -5.63
N HIS A 58 -7.91 -2.05 -5.44
CA HIS A 58 -8.61 -1.35 -6.51
C HIS A 58 -8.11 0.09 -6.74
N ALA A 59 -7.17 0.58 -5.94
CA ALA A 59 -6.78 1.99 -5.94
C ALA A 59 -5.94 2.36 -7.17
N ASN A 60 -6.55 3.07 -8.12
CA ASN A 60 -5.85 3.66 -9.27
C ASN A 60 -5.57 5.14 -9.05
N ASN A 61 -4.85 5.76 -9.99
CA ASN A 61 -4.47 7.17 -9.94
C ASN A 61 -5.59 8.12 -10.40
N THR A 62 -6.82 7.91 -9.90
CA THR A 62 -8.01 8.70 -10.26
C THR A 62 -8.22 9.93 -9.37
N GLY A 63 -7.53 9.97 -8.23
CA GLY A 63 -7.71 10.97 -7.17
C GLY A 63 -8.95 10.74 -6.29
N GLN A 64 -9.60 9.58 -6.39
CA GLN A 64 -10.81 9.22 -5.64
C GLN A 64 -10.68 7.81 -5.04
N GLU A 65 -11.65 7.40 -4.23
CA GLU A 65 -11.77 6.02 -3.78
C GLU A 65 -12.36 5.12 -4.87
N GLU A 66 -11.83 3.91 -4.98
CA GLU A 66 -12.31 2.88 -5.91
C GLU A 66 -12.47 1.57 -5.15
N GLY A 67 -13.68 1.00 -5.12
CA GLY A 67 -13.92 -0.26 -4.37
C GLY A 67 -13.48 -0.18 -2.90
N PHE A 68 -13.69 0.96 -2.24
CA PHE A 68 -13.25 1.27 -0.87
C PHE A 68 -11.73 1.37 -0.68
N CYS A 69 -10.96 1.32 -1.76
CA CYS A 69 -9.50 1.44 -1.77
C CYS A 69 -9.09 2.88 -2.07
N PHE A 70 -8.10 3.37 -1.33
CA PHE A 70 -7.58 4.73 -1.47
C PHE A 70 -6.13 4.74 -1.93
N TYR A 71 -5.32 3.80 -1.41
CA TYR A 71 -3.96 3.53 -1.88
C TYR A 71 -3.76 2.03 -2.04
N SER A 72 -2.97 1.62 -3.02
CA SER A 72 -2.62 0.22 -3.24
C SER A 72 -1.56 -0.24 -2.25
N ASN A 73 -2.02 -0.69 -1.08
CA ASN A 73 -1.17 -1.18 0.01
C ASN A 73 -0.14 -2.22 -0.49
N ALA A 74 -0.58 -3.22 -1.26
CA ALA A 74 0.28 -4.29 -1.75
C ALA A 74 1.30 -3.80 -2.79
N ALA A 75 0.90 -2.95 -3.72
CA ALA A 75 1.81 -2.42 -4.73
C ALA A 75 2.85 -1.48 -4.13
N VAL A 76 2.44 -0.60 -3.21
CA VAL A 76 3.36 0.29 -2.47
C VAL A 76 4.33 -0.52 -1.61
N ALA A 77 3.84 -1.56 -0.90
CA ALA A 77 4.70 -2.45 -0.12
C ALA A 77 5.70 -3.21 -0.98
N ALA A 78 5.28 -3.69 -2.16
CA ALA A 78 6.19 -4.33 -3.11
C ALA A 78 7.29 -3.37 -3.57
N ARG A 79 6.93 -2.14 -3.96
CA ARG A 79 7.92 -1.11 -4.34
C ARG A 79 8.84 -0.73 -3.19
N TYR A 80 8.31 -0.64 -1.97
CA TYR A 80 9.10 -0.41 -0.77
C TYR A 80 10.13 -1.52 -0.54
N ALA A 81 9.72 -2.78 -0.66
CA ALA A 81 10.62 -3.93 -0.52
C ALA A 81 11.78 -3.84 -1.54
N GLN A 82 11.49 -3.48 -2.80
CA GLN A 82 12.52 -3.30 -3.83
C GLN A 82 13.45 -2.13 -3.49
N LEU A 83 12.90 -0.95 -3.21
CA LEU A 83 13.67 0.29 -3.02
C LEU A 83 14.46 0.33 -1.72
N ARG A 84 13.91 -0.24 -0.63
CA ARG A 84 14.51 -0.17 0.72
C ARG A 84 15.40 -1.37 1.02
N HIS A 85 15.00 -2.56 0.59
CA HIS A 85 15.65 -3.83 0.96
C HIS A 85 16.32 -4.54 -0.23
N GLY A 86 16.23 -3.98 -1.45
CA GLY A 86 16.95 -4.48 -2.61
C GLY A 86 16.39 -5.77 -3.21
N PHE A 87 15.15 -6.18 -2.87
CA PHE A 87 14.53 -7.34 -3.51
C PHE A 87 14.32 -7.09 -5.00
N GLU A 88 14.86 -7.95 -5.86
CA GLU A 88 14.77 -7.76 -7.32
C GLU A 88 13.38 -8.09 -7.86
N LYS A 89 12.78 -9.19 -7.37
CA LYS A 89 11.51 -9.72 -7.87
C LYS A 89 10.53 -9.91 -6.72
N ILE A 90 9.30 -9.43 -6.91
CA ILE A 90 8.19 -9.57 -5.99
C ILE A 90 7.02 -10.19 -6.75
N LEU A 91 6.37 -11.19 -6.15
CA LEU A 91 5.10 -11.75 -6.61
C LEU A 91 3.99 -11.23 -5.70
N ILE A 92 2.99 -10.56 -6.27
CA ILE A 92 1.73 -10.24 -5.59
C ILE A 92 0.73 -11.32 -5.96
N VAL A 93 0.20 -12.02 -4.96
CA VAL A 93 -0.90 -12.98 -5.13
C VAL A 93 -2.14 -12.32 -4.54
N ASP A 94 -3.09 -11.97 -5.40
CA ASP A 94 -4.40 -11.48 -4.99
C ASP A 94 -5.41 -12.62 -5.13
N TRP A 95 -6.01 -13.00 -4.01
CA TRP A 95 -7.07 -14.01 -3.96
C TRP A 95 -8.43 -13.41 -3.61
N ASP A 96 -8.53 -12.08 -3.44
CA ASP A 96 -9.81 -11.43 -3.21
C ASP A 96 -10.78 -11.82 -4.33
N TYR A 97 -12.07 -11.90 -3.98
CA TYR A 97 -13.09 -12.28 -4.95
C TYR A 97 -13.17 -11.29 -6.12
N HIS A 98 -12.96 -10.00 -5.83
CA HIS A 98 -12.96 -8.95 -6.84
C HIS A 98 -11.59 -8.88 -7.52
N HIS A 99 -11.61 -8.58 -8.82
CA HIS A 99 -10.38 -8.34 -9.57
C HIS A 99 -9.65 -7.11 -9.03
N GLY A 100 -8.43 -7.29 -8.51
CA GLY A 100 -7.53 -6.19 -8.14
C GLY A 100 -6.97 -5.48 -9.38
N ASN A 101 -7.75 -4.53 -9.90
CA ASN A 101 -7.49 -3.78 -11.14
C ASN A 101 -6.44 -2.69 -11.02
#